data_AF-A0A751TRY0-F1
#
_entry.id   AF-A0A751TRY0-F1
#
_cell.length_a   1.000
_cell.length_b   1.000
_cell.length_c   1.000
_cell.angle_alpha   90.00
_cell.angle_beta   90.00
_cell.angle_gamma   90.00
#
_symmetry.space_group_name_H-M   'P 1'
#
loop_
_entity.id
_entity.type
_entity.pdbx_description
1 polymer ?
#
loop_
_entity_poly.entity_id
_entity_poly.type
_entity_poly.pdbx_seq_one_letter_code
_entity_poly.pdbx_strand_id
1 'polypeptide(L)'
;MLTVGIYGFNITKVTHFSFGTMFPTCKSISEIIKKMKSRDELHLTAFLELDINDANECRDILFHLTAILSFIEQRPVSFGYSLRKHESMGNLDDDYPKLINIAYSIKSTGIIIKEDYYSKNSRRYFIEAALNKII
;
A
#
# COMPACT_ATOMS: atom_id res chain seq x y z
N MET A 1 2.82 11.92 13.25
CA MET A 1 2.98 11.19 11.96
C MET A 1 3.03 9.71 12.24
N LEU A 2 2.16 8.96 11.57
CA LEU A 2 2.05 7.52 11.68
C LEU A 2 2.55 6.90 10.37
N THR A 3 3.54 6.00 10.45
CA THR A 3 4.04 5.29 9.27
C THR A 3 3.72 3.81 9.39
N VAL A 4 2.99 3.26 8.41
CA VAL A 4 2.55 1.86 8.38
C VAL A 4 3.02 1.16 7.11
N GLY A 5 3.26 -0.15 7.22
CA GLY A 5 3.57 -1.01 6.08
C GLY A 5 2.33 -1.28 5.23
N ILE A 6 2.53 -1.32 3.90
CA ILE A 6 1.54 -1.70 2.90
C ILE A 6 1.98 -3.03 2.28
N TYR A 7 1.08 -4.00 2.33
CA TYR A 7 1.31 -5.36 1.85
C TYR A 7 0.43 -5.67 0.65
N GLY A 8 1.04 -6.16 -0.43
CA GLY A 8 0.32 -6.60 -1.62
C GLY A 8 -0.20 -5.48 -2.52
N PHE A 9 0.40 -4.29 -2.51
CA PHE A 9 0.07 -3.18 -3.41
C PHE A 9 1.22 -2.88 -4.38
N ASN A 10 0.94 -2.78 -5.67
CA ASN A 10 1.94 -2.52 -6.70
C ASN A 10 2.21 -1.02 -6.81
N ILE A 11 3.38 -0.57 -6.35
CA ILE A 11 3.84 0.82 -6.46
C ILE A 11 5.37 0.87 -6.56
N THR A 12 5.92 1.61 -7.53
CA THR A 12 7.37 1.70 -7.77
C THR A 12 7.93 3.11 -7.65
N LYS A 13 7.07 4.10 -7.43
CA LYS A 13 7.43 5.51 -7.30
C LYS A 13 6.81 6.09 -6.04
N VAL A 14 7.54 7.02 -5.41
CA VAL A 14 6.99 7.81 -4.30
C VAL A 14 5.77 8.57 -4.81
N THR A 15 4.67 8.47 -4.08
CA THR A 15 3.40 9.09 -4.46
C THR A 15 2.87 9.92 -3.29
N HIS A 16 2.70 11.21 -3.54
CA HIS A 16 2.16 12.15 -2.56
C HIS A 16 0.64 12.25 -2.71
N PHE A 17 -0.07 12.26 -1.59
CA PHE A 17 -1.51 12.45 -1.48
C PHE A 17 -1.79 13.61 -0.52
N SER A 18 -3.03 14.11 -0.51
CA SER A 18 -3.45 15.12 0.48
C SER A 18 -3.34 14.64 1.94
N PHE A 19 -3.43 13.33 2.18
CA PHE A 19 -3.42 12.71 3.52
C PHE A 19 -2.07 12.13 3.93
N GLY A 20 -1.06 12.15 3.06
CA GLY A 20 0.23 11.51 3.33
C GLY A 20 1.02 11.12 2.10
N THR A 21 2.10 10.37 2.30
CA THR A 21 2.99 9.94 1.22
C THR A 21 3.22 8.42 1.26
N MET A 22 3.07 7.78 0.10
CA MET A 22 3.44 6.38 -0.09
C MET A 22 4.87 6.25 -0.62
N PHE A 23 5.67 5.40 0.03
CA PHE A 23 7.06 5.13 -0.31
C PHE A 23 7.24 3.66 -0.70
N PRO A 24 7.61 3.35 -1.95
CA PRO A 24 7.81 1.97 -2.38
C PRO A 24 9.08 1.37 -1.75
N THR A 25 9.03 0.09 -1.37
CA THR A 25 10.21 -0.63 -0.86
C THR A 25 11.14 -1.09 -1.97
N CYS A 26 10.65 -1.21 -3.20
CA CYS A 26 11.47 -1.50 -4.38
C CYS A 26 11.03 -0.65 -5.58
N LYS A 27 12.00 -0.20 -6.39
CA LYS A 27 11.76 0.63 -7.58
C LYS A 27 11.61 -0.19 -8.87
N SER A 28 11.84 -1.50 -8.80
CA SER A 28 11.81 -2.40 -9.94
C SER A 28 10.42 -3.03 -10.13
N ILE A 29 9.78 -2.74 -11.27
CA ILE A 29 8.51 -3.37 -11.66
C ILE A 29 8.64 -4.90 -11.68
N SER A 30 9.73 -5.42 -12.24
CA SER A 30 9.98 -6.86 -12.32
C SER A 30 10.08 -7.52 -10.94
N GLU A 31 10.65 -6.83 -9.95
CA GLU A 31 10.74 -7.34 -8.58
C GLU A 31 9.38 -7.33 -7.88
N ILE A 32 8.61 -6.25 -8.04
CA ILE A 32 7.24 -6.17 -7.52
C ILE A 32 6.36 -7.24 -8.13
N ILE A 33 6.42 -7.47 -9.44
CA ILE A 33 5.63 -8.51 -10.09
C ILE A 33 5.97 -9.89 -9.51
N LYS A 34 7.25 -10.16 -9.20
CA LYS A 34 7.65 -11.43 -8.54
C LYS A 34 7.02 -11.54 -7.15
N LYS A 35 7.09 -10.50 -6.32
CA LYS A 35 6.44 -10.46 -4.99
C LYS A 35 4.93 -10.65 -5.12
N MET A 36 4.31 -10.01 -6.10
CA MET A 36 2.87 -10.06 -6.33
C MET A 36 2.38 -11.39 -6.92
N LYS A 37 3.25 -12.29 -7.37
CA LYS A 37 2.85 -13.63 -7.83
C LYS A 37 2.52 -14.60 -6.69
N SER A 38 2.95 -14.31 -5.45
CA SER A 38 2.60 -15.15 -4.31
C SER A 38 1.09 -15.19 -4.14
N ARG A 39 0.54 -16.40 -3.99
CA ARG A 39 -0.90 -16.62 -3.86
C ARG A 39 -1.36 -16.73 -2.41
N ASP A 40 -0.43 -17.06 -1.51
CA ASP A 40 -0.75 -17.38 -0.12
C ASP A 40 -0.08 -16.39 0.85
N GLU A 41 0.68 -15.42 0.32
CA GLU A 41 1.38 -14.40 1.08
C GLU A 41 1.18 -13.00 0.46
N LEU A 42 1.08 -11.99 1.33
CA LEU A 42 1.19 -10.58 0.96
C LEU A 42 2.57 -10.07 1.37
N HIS A 43 3.39 -9.69 0.41
CA HIS A 43 4.69 -9.08 0.69
C HIS A 43 4.54 -7.60 1.02
N LEU A 44 5.41 -7.11 1.90
CA LEU A 44 5.63 -5.67 2.09
C LEU A 44 6.15 -5.08 0.78
N THR A 45 5.43 -4.09 0.26
CA THR A 45 5.75 -3.44 -1.02
C THR A 45 5.88 -1.92 -0.90
N ALA A 46 5.32 -1.32 0.14
CA ALA A 46 5.45 0.10 0.41
C ALA A 46 5.24 0.44 1.88
N PHE A 47 5.50 1.69 2.23
CA PHE A 47 5.08 2.33 3.47
C PHE A 47 4.14 3.49 3.14
N LEU A 48 3.17 3.74 4.02
CA LEU A 48 2.38 4.97 4.02
C LEU A 48 2.71 5.76 5.26
N GLU A 49 3.24 6.96 5.06
CA GLU A 49 3.39 7.97 6.11
C GLU A 49 2.17 8.91 6.06
N LEU A 50 1.39 8.91 7.13
CA LEU A 50 0.22 9.77 7.28
C LEU A 50 0.61 11.09 7.95
N ASP A 51 0.23 12.19 7.32
CA ASP A 51 0.40 13.56 7.83
C ASP A 51 -0.86 14.03 8.56
N ILE A 52 -1.34 13.19 9.50
CA ILE A 52 -2.57 13.40 10.26
C ILE A 52 -2.26 13.16 11.74
N ASN A 53 -2.77 14.06 12.58
CA ASN A 53 -2.53 14.03 14.02
C ASN A 53 -3.62 13.27 14.79
N ASP A 54 -4.83 13.15 14.22
CA ASP A 54 -5.92 12.42 14.84
C ASP A 54 -5.84 10.91 14.55
N ALA A 55 -5.86 10.11 15.62
CA ALA A 55 -5.70 8.66 15.52
C ALA A 55 -6.93 7.94 14.93
N ASN A 56 -8.13 8.50 15.14
CA ASN A 56 -9.36 7.93 14.58
C ASN A 56 -9.44 8.20 13.08
N GLU A 57 -9.10 9.42 12.65
CA GLU A 57 -9.02 9.80 11.24
C GLU A 57 -7.97 8.95 10.51
N CYS A 58 -6.79 8.72 11.12
CA CYS A 58 -5.80 7.78 10.59
C CYS A 58 -6.41 6.39 10.38
N ARG A 59 -7.15 5.88 11.37
CA ARG A 59 -7.75 4.54 11.31
C ARG A 59 -8.80 4.45 10.20
N ASP A 60 -9.66 5.46 10.07
CA ASP A 60 -10.70 5.49 9.05
C ASP A 60 -10.12 5.56 7.64
N ILE A 61 -9.08 6.38 7.44
CA ILE A 61 -8.34 6.45 6.18
C ILE A 61 -7.71 5.09 5.84
N LEU A 62 -7.03 4.44 6.78
CA LEU A 62 -6.43 3.12 6.54
C LEU A 62 -7.49 2.06 6.21
N PHE A 63 -8.64 2.09 6.88
CA PHE A 63 -9.76 1.19 6.59
C PHE A 63 -10.29 1.38 5.17
N HIS A 64 -10.57 2.62 4.75
CA HIS A 64 -11.07 2.90 3.41
C HIS A 64 -10.02 2.66 2.33
N LEU A 65 -8.77 3.05 2.55
CA LEU A 65 -7.67 2.75 1.64
C LEU A 65 -7.49 1.25 1.44
N THR A 66 -7.63 0.43 2.48
CA THR A 66 -7.60 -1.04 2.36
C THR A 66 -8.58 -1.53 1.29
N ALA A 67 -9.82 -1.05 1.33
CA ALA A 67 -10.85 -1.41 0.36
C ALA A 67 -10.54 -0.86 -1.05
N ILE A 68 -10.19 0.42 -1.16
CA ILE A 68 -9.88 1.09 -2.44
C ILE A 68 -8.71 0.39 -3.14
N LEU A 69 -7.61 0.15 -2.43
CA LEU A 69 -6.42 -0.46 -3.01
C LEU A 69 -6.65 -1.92 -3.37
N SER A 70 -7.39 -2.67 -2.54
CA SER A 70 -7.78 -4.05 -2.87
C SER A 70 -8.66 -4.12 -4.12
N PHE A 71 -9.54 -3.13 -4.31
CA PHE A 71 -10.32 -3.01 -5.55
C PHE A 71 -9.43 -2.73 -6.76
N ILE A 72 -8.47 -1.80 -6.66
CA ILE A 72 -7.55 -1.51 -7.77
C ILE A 72 -6.74 -2.75 -8.16
N GLU A 73 -6.20 -3.47 -7.17
CA GLU A 73 -5.35 -4.64 -7.35
C GLU A 73 -6.14 -5.93 -7.60
N GLN A 74 -7.47 -5.91 -7.46
CA GLN A 74 -8.35 -7.10 -7.53
C GLN A 74 -7.84 -8.29 -6.69
N ARG A 75 -7.24 -7.98 -5.54
CA ARG A 75 -6.66 -8.91 -4.56
C ARG A 75 -6.59 -8.22 -3.19
N PRO A 76 -6.37 -8.96 -2.09
CA PRO A 76 -6.16 -8.35 -0.80
C PRO A 76 -4.94 -7.42 -0.78
N VAL A 77 -5.16 -6.20 -0.30
CA VAL A 77 -4.12 -5.28 0.17
C VAL A 77 -4.31 -5.13 1.68
N SER A 78 -3.22 -5.09 2.44
CA SER A 78 -3.29 -4.89 3.89
C SER A 78 -2.40 -3.76 4.34
N PHE A 79 -2.87 -3.01 5.33
CA PHE A 79 -2.06 -2.05 6.08
C PHE A 79 -1.78 -2.62 7.47
N GLY A 80 -0.58 -2.42 7.99
CA GLY A 80 -0.22 -2.93 9.31
C GLY A 80 1.20 -2.56 9.74
N TYR A 81 1.56 -2.99 10.94
CA TYR A 81 2.90 -2.88 11.52
C TYR A 81 3.48 -1.45 11.42
N SER A 82 3.06 -0.58 12.33
CA SER A 82 3.63 0.77 12.40
C SER A 82 5.14 0.72 12.68
N LEU A 83 5.90 1.61 12.04
CA LEU A 83 7.32 1.73 12.33
C LEU A 83 7.53 2.12 13.80
N ARG A 84 8.46 1.43 14.46
CA ARG A 84 8.95 1.78 15.79
C ARG A 84 9.82 3.03 15.69
N LYS A 85 10.02 3.72 16.82
CA LYS A 85 10.73 5.01 16.87
C LYS A 85 12.15 4.99 16.30
N HIS A 86 12.84 3.85 16.40
CA HIS A 86 14.22 3.69 15.92
C HIS A 86 14.29 3.09 14.51
N GLU A 87 13.18 2.60 13.97
CA GLU A 87 13.11 2.03 12.62
C GLU A 87 12.95 3.14 11.57
N SER A 88 13.41 2.84 10.36
CA SER A 88 13.15 3.66 9.18
C SER A 88 12.82 2.77 7.99
N MET A 89 12.21 3.32 6.95
CA MET A 89 11.83 2.55 5.75
C MET A 89 13.00 1.82 5.08
N GLY A 90 14.25 2.29 5.28
CA GLY A 90 15.46 1.66 4.78
C GLY A 90 16.26 0.85 5.80
N ASN A 91 15.86 0.88 7.08
CA ASN A 91 16.51 0.16 8.18
C ASN A 91 15.44 -0.31 9.15
N LEU A 92 14.96 -1.53 8.92
CA LEU A 92 13.95 -2.21 9.72
C LEU A 92 14.63 -3.24 10.62
N ASP A 93 14.05 -3.50 11.78
CA ASP A 93 14.50 -4.60 12.62
C ASP A 93 14.29 -5.95 11.89
N ASP A 94 15.06 -6.96 12.30
CA ASP A 94 14.96 -8.31 11.73
C ASP A 94 13.58 -8.94 11.93
N ASP A 95 12.86 -8.55 12.98
CA ASP A 95 11.53 -9.05 13.33
C ASP A 95 10.38 -8.26 12.67
N TYR A 96 10.67 -7.18 11.92
CA TYR A 96 9.64 -6.45 11.19
C TYR A 96 9.03 -7.34 10.10
N PRO A 97 7.71 -7.58 10.07
CA PRO A 97 7.11 -8.52 9.12
C PRO A 97 7.25 -8.04 7.68
N LYS A 98 8.00 -8.78 6.85
CA LYS A 98 8.14 -8.50 5.41
C LYS A 98 7.09 -9.22 4.57
N LEU A 99 6.32 -10.11 5.19
CA LEU A 99 5.30 -10.94 4.56
C LEU A 99 4.21 -11.31 5.58
N ILE A 100 2.99 -11.40 5.09
CA ILE A 100 1.79 -11.75 5.87
C ILE A 100 1.11 -12.92 5.17
N ASN A 101 0.86 -14.00 5.91
CA ASN A 101 0.11 -15.14 5.41
C ASN A 101 -1.38 -14.79 5.32
N ILE A 102 -2.03 -15.18 4.23
CA ILE A 102 -3.46 -14.99 4.05
C ILE A 102 -4.20 -16.31 4.15
N ALA A 103 -5.38 -16.28 4.76
CA ALA A 103 -6.19 -17.47 5.00
C ALA A 103 -6.73 -18.12 3.72
N TYR A 104 -6.80 -17.36 2.62
CA TYR A 104 -7.36 -17.82 1.36
C TYR A 104 -6.44 -17.47 0.20
N SER A 105 -6.22 -18.44 -0.68
CA SER A 105 -5.36 -18.28 -1.85
C SER A 105 -5.93 -17.26 -2.84
N ILE A 106 -5.09 -16.35 -3.31
CA ILE A 106 -5.43 -15.30 -4.28
C ILE A 106 -5.72 -15.95 -5.63
N LYS A 107 -6.97 -15.80 -6.09
CA LYS A 107 -7.45 -16.40 -7.35
C LYS A 107 -7.19 -15.55 -8.59
N SER A 108 -6.91 -14.25 -8.43
CA SER A 108 -6.81 -13.29 -9.53
C SER A 108 -5.53 -12.45 -9.44
N THR A 109 -4.94 -12.18 -10.61
CA THR A 109 -3.86 -11.19 -10.79
C THR A 109 -4.31 -10.02 -11.66
N GLY A 110 -5.63 -9.80 -11.75
CA GLY A 110 -6.19 -8.64 -12.45
C GLY A 110 -5.75 -7.35 -11.76
N ILE A 111 -5.62 -6.25 -12.50
CA ILE A 111 -5.41 -4.92 -11.92
C ILE A 111 -6.24 -3.96 -12.77
N ILE A 112 -7.14 -3.20 -12.14
CA ILE A 112 -8.04 -2.26 -12.83
C ILE A 112 -7.28 -1.04 -13.32
N ILE A 113 -6.27 -0.59 -12.57
CA ILE A 113 -5.41 0.54 -12.93
C ILE A 113 -3.96 0.09 -12.83
N LYS A 114 -3.47 -0.60 -13.87
CA LYS A 114 -2.13 -1.20 -13.91
C LYS A 114 -1.02 -0.17 -13.76
N GLU A 115 -1.18 0.97 -14.40
CA GLU A 115 -0.15 2.00 -14.52
C GLU A 115 -0.76 3.27 -15.11
N ASP A 116 0.04 4.34 -15.06
CA ASP A 116 -0.11 5.66 -15.65
C ASP A 116 -0.28 5.71 -17.19
N TYR A 117 -0.61 4.59 -17.84
CA TYR A 117 -0.49 4.39 -19.28
C TYR A 117 -1.21 5.46 -20.12
N TYR A 118 -2.26 6.06 -19.56
CA TYR A 118 -3.00 7.18 -20.17
C TYR A 118 -2.68 8.53 -19.52
N SER A 119 -2.31 8.57 -18.23
CA SER A 119 -1.84 9.78 -17.55
C SER A 119 -1.03 9.42 -16.30
N LYS A 120 0.11 10.11 -16.14
CA LYS A 120 1.13 9.95 -15.07
C LYS A 120 0.58 9.93 -13.64
N ASN A 121 -0.60 10.49 -13.42
CA ASN A 121 -1.18 10.63 -12.10
C ASN A 121 -2.57 9.99 -11.99
N SER A 122 -3.06 9.27 -13.01
CA SER A 122 -4.42 8.70 -13.02
C SER A 122 -4.70 7.85 -11.79
N ARG A 123 -3.74 7.00 -11.40
CA ARG A 123 -3.90 6.12 -10.25
C ARG A 123 -3.98 6.90 -8.94
N ARG A 124 -3.11 7.92 -8.79
CA ARG A 124 -3.13 8.83 -7.64
C ARG A 124 -4.46 9.56 -7.55
N TYR A 125 -4.91 10.18 -8.64
CA TYR A 125 -6.17 10.92 -8.69
C TYR A 125 -7.38 10.03 -8.41
N PHE A 126 -7.39 8.80 -8.90
CA PHE A 126 -8.45 7.85 -8.58
C PHE A 126 -8.50 7.55 -7.08
N ILE A 127 -7.35 7.26 -6.46
CA ILE A 127 -7.27 6.97 -5.02
C ILE A 127 -7.73 8.19 -4.20
N GLU A 128 -7.25 9.40 -4.53
CA GLU A 128 -7.69 10.64 -3.85
C GLU A 128 -9.19 10.87 -4.01
N ALA A 129 -9.71 10.78 -5.24
CA ALA A 129 -11.12 11.00 -5.50
C ALA A 129 -12.01 9.95 -4.81
N ALA A 130 -11.57 8.69 -4.78
CA ALA A 130 -12.30 7.63 -4.10
C ALA A 130 -12.34 7.86 -2.59
N LEU A 131 -11.20 8.22 -1.97
CA LEU A 131 -11.14 8.48 -0.54
C LEU A 131 -11.99 9.69 -0.14
N ASN A 132 -11.84 10.82 -0.86
CA ASN A 132 -12.60 12.06 -0.64
C ASN A 132 -14.12 11.92 -0.90
N LYS A 133 -14.54 10.85 -1.56
CA LYS A 133 -15.97 10.58 -1.79
C LYS A 133 -16.60 9.80 -0.63
N ILE A 134 -15.78 9.08 0.14
CA ILE A 134 -16.22 8.21 1.23
C ILE A 134 -16.16 8.95 2.57
N ILE A 135 -15.10 9.74 2.78
CA ILE A 135 -14.85 10.57 3.96
C ILE A 135 -15.30 12.00 3.64
#